data_AF-A0A6H1R669-F1
#
_entry.id   AF-A0A6H1R669-F1
#
_cell.length_a   1.000
_cell.length_b   1.000
_cell.length_c   1.000
_cell.angle_alpha   90.00
_cell.angle_beta   90.00
_cell.angle_gamma   90.00
#
_symmetry.space_group_name_H-M   'P 1'
#
loop_
_entity.id
_entity.type
_entity.pdbx_description
1 polymer ?
#
loop_
_entity_poly.entity_id
_entity_poly.type
_entity_poly.pdbx_seq_one_letter_code
_entity_poly.pdbx_strand_id
1 'polypeptide(L)'
;MSVQTITVLFVTDEVQSHSDPLAPYPTLAERDAGQMPEPELYEDVPPHLDVHLQSWVTRALKEQESLARSVANRCRMTWPAAVPTKPSGTFRRIASGEAIARFFRGDESVASTRMLDRLTVLDAIINLHPAWEERHDPTDIWFERDRYREWINLLAELNDLLRDCGSAWYVDGEFRGLYRRVDPTATQAWRQARQCADDAGRNLASRRRRGRRSTDSIQIPALATPPQ
;
A
#
# COMPACT_ATOMS: atom_id res chain seq x y z
N MET A 1 8.89 -26.82 25.90
CA MET A 1 9.41 -25.95 24.83
C MET A 1 8.79 -24.57 25.03
N SER A 2 9.60 -23.52 25.23
CA SER A 2 9.09 -22.15 25.45
C SER A 2 8.82 -21.48 24.10
N VAL A 3 7.60 -20.98 23.91
CA VAL A 3 7.06 -20.37 22.68
C VAL A 3 7.24 -18.86 22.72
N GLN A 4 7.50 -18.26 21.56
CA GLN A 4 7.88 -16.87 21.45
C GLN A 4 6.97 -16.00 20.60
N THR A 5 6.80 -14.74 21.02
CA THR A 5 5.82 -13.81 20.46
C THR A 5 6.44 -12.41 20.37
N ILE A 6 6.40 -11.86 19.16
CA ILE A 6 6.65 -10.45 18.89
C ILE A 6 5.29 -9.80 18.79
N THR A 7 5.06 -8.73 19.57
CA THR A 7 3.75 -8.08 19.62
C THR A 7 3.84 -6.68 19.03
N VAL A 8 3.37 -6.55 17.80
CA VAL A 8 3.08 -5.26 17.19
C VAL A 8 1.72 -4.82 17.71
N LEU A 9 1.67 -3.73 18.47
CA LEU A 9 0.42 -3.16 18.94
C LEU A 9 -0.01 -2.07 17.97
N PHE A 10 -1.20 -2.21 17.42
CA PHE A 10 -1.89 -1.08 16.83
C PHE A 10 -2.63 -0.38 17.95
N VAL A 11 -2.23 0.86 18.22
CA VAL A 11 -2.99 1.75 19.09
C VAL A 11 -4.18 2.20 18.25
N THR A 12 -5.35 2.16 18.88
CA THR A 12 -6.58 2.66 18.31
C THR A 12 -6.94 3.88 19.13
N ASP A 13 -7.30 4.98 18.47
CA ASP A 13 -7.76 6.14 19.19
C ASP A 13 -8.99 5.74 20.03
N GLU A 14 -9.10 6.30 21.23
CA GLU A 14 -10.34 6.20 21.97
C GLU A 14 -11.34 7.04 21.20
N VAL A 15 -12.03 6.40 20.24
CA VAL A 15 -12.96 6.96 19.26
C VAL A 15 -13.18 8.44 19.56
N GLN A 16 -12.29 9.31 19.03
CA GLN A 16 -12.82 10.61 18.64
C GLN A 16 -13.95 10.19 17.73
N SER A 17 -15.16 10.45 18.21
CA SER A 17 -16.35 10.39 17.41
C SER A 17 -16.14 11.38 16.28
N HIS A 18 -15.32 11.02 15.27
CA HIS A 18 -15.67 11.21 13.89
C HIS A 18 -16.94 10.37 13.69
N SER A 19 -18.02 10.85 14.32
CA SER A 19 -19.35 10.85 13.78
C SER A 19 -19.31 11.74 12.55
N ASP A 20 -18.44 11.40 11.59
CA ASP A 20 -18.94 11.36 10.25
C ASP A 20 -19.79 10.09 10.28
N PRO A 21 -21.13 10.20 10.37
CA PRO A 21 -21.97 9.03 10.34
C PRO A 21 -21.55 8.29 9.06
N LEU A 22 -20.95 7.10 9.22
CA LEU A 22 -20.81 6.14 8.13
C LEU A 22 -22.04 6.32 7.27
N ALA A 23 -21.87 6.75 6.02
CA ALA A 23 -22.99 6.91 5.11
C ALA A 23 -23.86 5.67 5.31
N PRO A 24 -25.14 5.83 5.68
CA PRO A 24 -25.95 4.73 6.19
C PRO A 24 -25.82 3.56 5.23
N TYR A 25 -25.39 2.41 5.76
CA TYR A 25 -25.10 1.25 4.93
C TYR A 25 -26.35 0.98 4.06
N PRO A 26 -26.21 0.94 2.73
CA PRO A 26 -27.37 0.87 1.85
C PRO A 26 -28.20 -0.37 2.18
N THR A 27 -29.51 -0.20 2.22
CA THR A 27 -30.45 -1.27 2.50
C THR A 27 -30.34 -2.36 1.44
N LEU A 28 -30.73 -3.60 1.79
CA LEU A 28 -30.65 -4.72 0.85
C LEU A 28 -31.39 -4.44 -0.46
N ALA A 29 -32.54 -3.74 -0.38
CA ALA A 29 -33.33 -3.32 -1.53
C ALA A 29 -32.59 -2.31 -2.43
N GLU A 30 -31.84 -1.36 -1.86
CA GLU A 30 -31.04 -0.38 -2.63
C GLU A 30 -29.85 -1.06 -3.32
N ARG A 31 -29.25 -2.08 -2.69
CA ARG A 31 -28.22 -2.91 -3.33
C ARG A 31 -28.79 -3.71 -4.50
N ASP A 32 -29.95 -4.35 -4.29
CA ASP A 32 -30.61 -5.17 -5.31
C ASP A 32 -31.11 -4.31 -6.48
N ALA A 33 -31.44 -3.04 -6.24
CA ALA A 33 -31.79 -2.05 -7.26
C ALA A 33 -30.58 -1.51 -8.05
N GLY A 34 -29.34 -1.88 -7.68
CA GLY A 34 -28.12 -1.39 -8.32
C GLY A 34 -27.86 0.10 -8.11
N GLN A 35 -28.50 0.73 -7.12
CA GLN A 35 -28.38 2.15 -6.79
C GLN A 35 -27.35 2.39 -5.68
N MET A 36 -26.34 1.53 -5.56
CA MET A 36 -25.29 1.76 -4.57
C MET A 36 -24.46 2.99 -4.98
N PRO A 37 -24.36 4.01 -4.11
CA PRO A 37 -23.34 5.03 -4.30
C PRO A 37 -21.97 4.35 -4.36
N GLU A 38 -21.06 4.92 -5.14
CA GLU A 38 -19.69 4.41 -5.22
C GLU A 38 -19.12 4.38 -3.80
N PRO A 39 -18.60 3.22 -3.32
CA PRO A 39 -18.17 3.10 -1.95
C PRO A 39 -17.04 4.09 -1.69
N GLU A 40 -17.23 4.98 -0.72
CA GLU A 40 -16.15 5.82 -0.21
C GLU A 40 -15.07 4.91 0.38
N LEU A 41 -13.90 4.93 -0.25
CA LEU A 41 -12.76 4.15 0.19
C LEU A 41 -12.03 4.91 1.29
N TYR A 42 -11.67 4.20 2.35
CA TYR A 42 -10.81 4.77 3.39
C TYR A 42 -9.38 4.92 2.86
N GLU A 43 -8.86 6.14 2.86
CA GLU A 43 -7.45 6.41 2.51
C GLU A 43 -6.50 5.72 3.48
N ASP A 44 -6.92 5.58 4.74
CA ASP A 44 -6.21 4.82 5.78
C ASP A 44 -6.86 3.45 6.02
N VAL A 45 -6.35 2.71 6.99
CA VAL A 45 -6.97 1.46 7.47
C VAL A 45 -8.27 1.79 8.22
N PRO A 46 -9.44 1.25 7.78
CA PRO A 46 -10.68 1.39 8.51
C PRO A 46 -10.54 0.92 9.98
N PRO A 47 -11.04 1.65 10.99
CA PRO A 47 -10.86 1.29 12.41
C PRO A 47 -11.39 -0.10 12.79
N HIS A 48 -12.42 -0.57 12.10
CA HIS A 48 -13.00 -1.90 12.33
C HIS A 48 -12.09 -3.05 11.88
N LEU A 49 -11.08 -2.78 11.03
CA LEU A 49 -10.08 -3.76 10.61
C LEU A 49 -8.95 -3.96 11.62
N ASP A 50 -8.84 -3.12 12.64
CA ASP A 50 -7.66 -3.07 13.50
C ASP A 50 -7.34 -4.40 14.16
N VAL A 51 -8.37 -5.07 14.69
CA VAL A 51 -8.22 -6.38 15.33
C VAL A 51 -7.79 -7.45 14.31
N HIS A 52 -8.34 -7.40 13.10
CA HIS A 52 -8.06 -8.36 12.04
C HIS A 52 -6.64 -8.19 11.50
N LEU A 53 -6.22 -6.94 11.21
CA LEU A 53 -4.87 -6.63 10.76
C LEU A 53 -3.84 -6.91 11.85
N GLN A 54 -4.17 -6.67 13.11
CA GLN A 54 -3.31 -7.05 14.23
C GLN A 54 -3.11 -8.56 14.31
N SER A 55 -4.19 -9.34 14.19
CA SER A 55 -4.14 -10.80 14.14
C SER A 55 -3.28 -11.27 12.96
N TRP A 56 -3.47 -10.65 11.80
CA TRP A 56 -2.71 -10.92 10.59
C TRP A 56 -1.21 -10.66 10.78
N VAL A 57 -0.83 -9.48 11.26
CA VAL A 57 0.58 -9.11 11.53
C VAL A 57 1.20 -10.06 12.55
N THR A 58 0.45 -10.40 13.60
CA THR A 58 0.92 -11.34 14.63
C THR A 58 1.21 -12.71 14.02
N ARG A 59 0.34 -13.20 13.12
CA ARG A 59 0.56 -14.47 12.40
C ARG A 59 1.72 -14.39 11.41
N ALA A 60 1.85 -13.29 10.66
CA ALA A 60 2.92 -13.09 9.68
C ALA A 60 4.31 -13.05 10.32
N LEU A 61 4.41 -12.45 11.50
CA LEU A 61 5.66 -12.34 12.26
C LEU A 61 5.87 -13.50 13.24
N LYS A 62 4.88 -14.39 13.39
CA LYS A 62 4.98 -15.55 14.29
C LYS A 62 6.12 -16.44 13.80
N GLU A 63 7.04 -16.77 14.70
CA GLU A 63 8.19 -17.65 14.43
C GLU A 63 9.20 -17.10 13.38
N GLN A 64 9.02 -15.87 12.88
CA GLN A 64 9.87 -15.22 11.87
C GLN A 64 10.70 -14.08 12.50
N GLU A 65 11.66 -14.41 13.36
CA GLU A 65 12.48 -13.41 14.08
C GLU A 65 13.29 -12.51 13.12
N SER A 66 13.88 -13.10 12.08
CA SER A 66 14.64 -12.35 11.06
C SER A 66 13.77 -11.33 10.35
N LEU A 67 12.57 -11.71 9.93
CA LEU A 67 11.60 -10.82 9.30
C LEU A 67 11.20 -9.69 10.24
N ALA A 68 10.84 -10.00 11.49
CA ALA A 68 10.45 -8.99 12.45
C ALA A 68 11.57 -7.97 12.74
N ARG A 69 12.83 -8.44 12.79
CA ARG A 69 13.99 -7.56 12.91
C ARG A 69 14.18 -6.68 11.67
N SER A 70 14.04 -7.24 10.48
CA SER A 70 14.11 -6.49 9.21
C SER A 70 13.01 -5.43 9.12
N VAL A 71 11.78 -5.78 9.50
CA VAL A 71 10.64 -4.85 9.56
C VAL A 71 10.90 -3.73 10.57
N ALA A 72 11.39 -4.06 11.78
CA ALA A 72 11.76 -3.05 12.77
C ALA A 72 12.83 -2.09 12.24
N ASN A 73 13.88 -2.62 11.61
CA ASN A 73 14.94 -1.81 11.00
C ASN A 73 14.42 -0.91 9.87
N ARG A 74 13.55 -1.45 9.00
CA ARG A 74 12.91 -0.70 7.91
C ARG A 74 12.04 0.44 8.43
N CYS A 75 11.30 0.17 9.50
CA CYS A 75 10.50 1.16 10.22
C CYS A 75 11.34 2.08 11.13
N ARG A 76 12.68 2.00 11.05
CA ARG A 76 13.64 2.79 11.85
C ARG A 76 13.34 2.70 13.34
N MET A 77 13.00 1.50 13.79
CA MET A 77 12.85 1.16 15.20
C MET A 77 14.17 0.64 15.72
N THR A 78 14.54 1.07 16.92
CA THR A 78 15.72 0.56 17.61
C THR A 78 15.45 -0.86 18.08
N TRP A 79 16.11 -1.83 17.44
CA TRP A 79 16.16 -3.20 17.95
C TRP A 79 17.19 -3.28 19.08
N PRO A 80 16.83 -3.78 20.28
CA PRO A 80 17.77 -3.87 21.39
C PRO A 80 18.95 -4.79 21.02
N ALA A 81 20.17 -4.27 21.13
CA ALA A 81 21.41 -4.91 20.64
C ALA A 81 21.82 -6.17 21.44
N ALA A 82 21.19 -6.44 22.58
CA ALA A 82 21.53 -7.55 23.47
C ALA A 82 20.30 -8.43 23.75
N VAL A 83 20.10 -9.50 22.99
CA VAL A 83 19.11 -10.52 23.32
C VAL A 83 19.70 -11.92 23.11
N PRO A 84 20.03 -12.66 24.18
CA PRO A 84 20.10 -14.10 24.15
C PRO A 84 18.68 -14.68 24.19
N THR A 85 18.30 -15.34 23.10
CA THR A 85 17.24 -16.35 22.93
C THR A 85 15.94 -16.21 23.75
N LYS A 86 14.85 -15.90 23.02
CA LYS A 86 13.47 -16.39 23.13
C LYS A 86 12.34 -15.40 23.57
N PRO A 87 11.64 -14.72 22.62
CA PRO A 87 10.43 -13.88 22.87
C PRO A 87 9.20 -14.58 23.52
N SER A 88 8.13 -13.82 23.85
CA SER A 88 6.71 -14.15 24.17
C SER A 88 6.00 -12.81 24.52
N GLY A 89 4.67 -12.67 24.40
CA GLY A 89 4.03 -11.34 24.37
C GLY A 89 2.52 -11.27 24.59
N THR A 90 2.07 -10.14 25.14
CA THR A 90 0.70 -9.80 25.56
C THR A 90 0.29 -8.39 25.12
N PHE A 91 -1.02 -8.19 24.94
CA PHE A 91 -1.62 -7.00 24.34
C PHE A 91 -2.13 -6.00 25.40
N ARG A 92 -1.93 -4.69 25.16
CA ARG A 92 -2.54 -3.62 25.98
C ARG A 92 -3.01 -2.46 25.09
N ARG A 93 -4.28 -2.10 25.22
CA ARG A 93 -4.92 -0.94 24.56
C ARG A 93 -4.35 0.36 25.13
N ILE A 94 -3.95 1.28 24.27
CA ILE A 94 -3.54 2.65 24.61
C ILE A 94 -4.34 3.57 23.65
N ALA A 95 -4.46 4.86 23.94
CA ALA A 95 -5.23 5.81 23.13
C ALA A 95 -4.32 6.57 22.15
N SER A 96 -4.55 6.40 20.84
CA SER A 96 -4.07 7.18 19.68
C SER A 96 -4.13 6.27 18.44
N GLY A 97 -4.51 6.73 17.25
CA GLY A 97 -4.64 5.88 16.04
C GLY A 97 -3.31 5.35 15.44
N GLU A 98 -2.32 5.03 16.27
CA GLU A 98 -0.91 4.90 15.89
C GLU A 98 -0.38 3.50 16.18
N ALA A 99 0.49 2.91 15.35
CA ALA A 99 1.12 1.64 15.75
C ALA A 99 2.23 1.90 16.78
N ILE A 100 2.20 1.22 17.93
CA ILE A 100 3.31 1.10 18.86
C ILE A 100 3.81 -0.35 18.77
N ALA A 101 4.95 -0.57 18.13
CA ALA A 101 5.61 -1.86 18.27
C ALA A 101 6.40 -1.89 19.59
N ARG A 102 6.09 -2.87 20.45
CA ARG A 102 6.84 -3.13 21.69
C ARG A 102 7.51 -4.48 21.59
N PHE A 103 8.78 -4.50 21.95
CA PHE A 103 9.55 -5.73 22.06
C PHE A 103 9.70 -6.06 23.55
N PHE A 104 9.33 -7.28 23.94
CA PHE A 104 9.41 -7.75 25.32
C PHE A 104 10.62 -8.67 25.52
N ARG A 105 11.26 -8.56 26.69
CA ARG A 105 12.37 -9.43 27.14
C ARG A 105 12.05 -9.96 28.54
N GLY A 106 11.35 -11.10 28.62
CA GLY A 106 10.89 -11.62 29.92
C GLY A 106 10.07 -10.57 30.68
N ASP A 107 10.42 -10.29 31.93
CA ASP A 107 9.77 -9.25 32.77
C ASP A 107 10.30 -7.83 32.52
N GLU A 108 11.39 -7.67 31.75
CA GLU A 108 11.97 -6.36 31.43
C GLU A 108 11.43 -5.82 30.10
N SER A 109 10.69 -4.72 30.16
CA SER A 109 10.23 -3.99 28.98
C SER A 109 11.30 -3.02 28.48
N VAL A 110 12.09 -3.40 27.47
CA VAL A 110 12.87 -2.43 26.69
C VAL A 110 11.99 -1.94 25.54
N ALA A 111 11.08 -1.02 25.84
CA ALA A 111 10.13 -0.49 24.88
C ALA A 111 10.76 0.63 24.04
N SER A 112 11.07 0.34 22.77
CA SER A 112 11.25 1.40 21.77
C SER A 112 9.88 1.76 21.20
N THR A 113 9.21 2.74 21.80
CA THR A 113 7.92 3.24 21.30
C THR A 113 8.17 4.19 20.13
N ARG A 114 7.64 3.84 18.95
CA ARG A 114 7.58 4.74 17.80
C ARG A 114 6.22 4.59 17.14
N MET A 115 5.63 5.73 16.80
CA MET A 115 4.38 5.81 16.05
C MET A 115 4.67 5.48 14.60
N LEU A 116 3.99 4.46 14.09
CA LEU A 116 4.07 4.05 12.69
C LEU A 116 2.67 3.97 12.10
N ASP A 117 2.55 4.34 10.84
CA ASP A 117 1.37 4.07 10.05
C ASP A 117 1.23 2.55 9.80
N ARG A 118 -0.01 2.06 9.80
CA ARG A 118 -0.35 0.64 9.68
C ARG A 118 0.04 0.09 8.33
N LEU A 119 -0.20 0.86 7.27
CA LEU A 119 0.12 0.47 5.90
C LEU A 119 1.64 0.37 5.72
N THR A 120 2.40 1.27 6.34
CA THR A 120 3.88 1.20 6.36
C THR A 120 4.39 -0.10 6.99
N VAL A 121 3.76 -0.56 8.08
CA VAL A 121 4.13 -1.85 8.70
C VAL A 121 3.76 -3.03 7.81
N LEU A 122 2.55 -3.04 7.25
CA LEU A 122 2.10 -4.09 6.33
C LEU A 122 2.99 -4.16 5.09
N ASP A 123 3.27 -3.03 4.45
CA ASP A 123 4.16 -2.92 3.30
C ASP A 123 5.58 -3.44 3.62
N ALA A 124 6.11 -3.09 4.79
CA ALA A 124 7.41 -3.59 5.23
C ALA A 124 7.40 -5.12 5.43
N ILE A 125 6.35 -5.69 6.02
CA ILE A 125 6.22 -7.15 6.20
C ILE A 125 6.17 -7.83 4.83
N ILE A 126 5.38 -7.29 3.91
CA ILE A 126 5.23 -7.85 2.57
C ILE A 126 6.56 -7.81 1.84
N ASN A 127 7.19 -6.64 1.70
CA ASN A 127 8.41 -6.49 0.90
C ASN A 127 9.62 -7.23 1.46
N LEU A 128 9.70 -7.44 2.78
CA LEU A 128 10.86 -8.05 3.44
C LEU A 128 10.69 -9.54 3.69
N HIS A 129 9.56 -10.14 3.30
CA HIS A 129 9.33 -11.55 3.57
C HIS A 129 10.37 -12.43 2.85
N PRO A 130 11.03 -13.39 3.54
CA PRO A 130 12.08 -14.22 2.96
C PRO A 130 11.65 -15.02 1.73
N ALA A 131 10.34 -15.28 1.58
CA ALA A 131 9.76 -15.92 0.40
C ALA A 131 10.10 -15.21 -0.93
N TRP A 132 10.60 -13.97 -0.90
CA TRP A 132 11.05 -13.25 -2.09
C TRP A 132 12.55 -13.37 -2.38
N GLU A 133 13.38 -13.68 -1.38
CA GLU A 133 14.84 -13.69 -1.51
C GLU A 133 15.37 -14.98 -2.15
N GLU A 134 14.55 -16.01 -2.27
CA GLU A 134 14.95 -17.30 -2.83
C GLU A 134 15.20 -17.19 -4.35
N ARG A 135 16.47 -16.98 -4.71
CA ARG A 135 17.07 -17.72 -5.83
C ARG A 135 16.98 -19.20 -5.45
N HIS A 136 15.90 -19.84 -5.89
CA HIS A 136 15.66 -21.27 -5.69
C HIS A 136 16.92 -22.08 -5.99
N ASP A 137 17.49 -22.71 -4.95
CA ASP A 137 18.25 -23.92 -5.17
C ASP A 137 17.24 -25.01 -5.53
N PRO A 138 17.25 -25.53 -6.77
CA PRO A 138 16.25 -26.49 -7.23
C PRO A 138 16.31 -27.83 -6.47
N THR A 139 17.21 -28.00 -5.50
CA THR A 139 17.34 -29.23 -4.71
C THR A 139 16.60 -29.23 -3.37
N ASP A 140 16.17 -28.09 -2.82
CA ASP A 140 15.40 -28.00 -1.55
C ASP A 140 13.89 -27.72 -1.75
N ILE A 141 13.32 -28.41 -2.74
CA ILE A 141 12.03 -28.08 -3.37
C ILE A 141 10.78 -28.35 -2.51
N TRP A 142 10.88 -29.10 -1.41
CA TRP A 142 9.70 -29.59 -0.68
C TRP A 142 9.37 -28.80 0.59
N PHE A 143 10.35 -28.42 1.41
CA PHE A 143 10.10 -27.65 2.65
C PHE A 143 9.87 -26.15 2.40
N GLU A 144 10.44 -25.60 1.33
CA GLU A 144 10.26 -24.21 0.93
C GLU A 144 8.88 -23.98 0.30
N ARG A 145 8.33 -25.00 -0.39
CA ARG A 145 7.01 -24.94 -1.01
C ARG A 145 5.87 -24.73 -0.02
N ASP A 146 5.91 -25.38 1.13
CA ASP A 146 4.85 -25.25 2.13
C ASP A 146 4.87 -23.86 2.79
N ARG A 147 6.05 -23.35 3.16
CA ARG A 147 6.20 -22.00 3.72
C ARG A 147 5.81 -20.91 2.73
N TYR A 148 6.20 -21.05 1.46
CA TYR A 148 5.76 -20.15 0.40
C TYR A 148 4.23 -20.17 0.23
N ARG A 149 3.63 -21.36 0.22
CA ARG A 149 2.17 -21.50 0.08
C ARG A 149 1.42 -20.91 1.27
N GLU A 150 1.90 -21.16 2.50
CA GLU A 150 1.34 -20.56 3.71
C GLU A 150 1.40 -19.03 3.64
N TRP A 151 2.52 -18.48 3.18
CA TRP A 151 2.68 -17.04 2.99
C TRP A 151 1.72 -16.47 1.94
N ILE A 152 1.57 -17.12 0.78
CA ILE A 152 0.60 -16.69 -0.24
C ILE A 152 -0.84 -16.74 0.27
N ASN A 153 -1.20 -17.78 1.03
CA ASN A 153 -2.53 -17.86 1.66
C ASN A 153 -2.75 -16.70 2.65
N LEU A 154 -1.72 -16.37 3.42
CA LEU A 154 -1.76 -15.27 4.37
C LEU A 154 -1.92 -13.93 3.64
N LEU A 155 -1.25 -13.72 2.50
CA LEU A 155 -1.42 -12.51 1.69
C LEU A 155 -2.77 -12.42 0.97
N ALA A 156 -3.33 -13.55 0.54
CA ALA A 156 -4.70 -13.59 0.03
C ALA A 156 -5.70 -13.16 1.11
N GLU A 157 -5.55 -13.65 2.35
CA GLU A 157 -6.36 -13.22 3.49
C GLU A 157 -6.25 -11.71 3.75
N LEU A 158 -5.03 -11.14 3.70
CA LEU A 158 -4.85 -9.69 3.82
C LEU A 158 -5.54 -8.93 2.70
N ASN A 159 -5.40 -9.39 1.47
CA ASN A 159 -6.01 -8.76 0.32
C ASN A 159 -7.54 -8.76 0.41
N ASP A 160 -8.14 -9.87 0.84
CA ASP A 160 -9.58 -9.98 1.05
C ASP A 160 -10.04 -9.05 2.17
N LEU A 161 -9.31 -8.99 3.30
CA LEU A 161 -9.58 -8.05 4.39
C LEU A 161 -9.57 -6.59 3.91
N LEU A 162 -8.52 -6.18 3.20
CA LEU A 162 -8.42 -4.82 2.69
C LEU A 162 -9.50 -4.52 1.64
N ARG A 163 -9.82 -5.52 0.80
CA ARG A 163 -10.74 -5.36 -0.31
C ARG A 163 -12.19 -5.28 0.12
N ASP A 164 -12.61 -6.21 0.95
CA ASP A 164 -14.01 -6.39 1.32
C ASP A 164 -14.44 -5.37 2.38
N CYS A 165 -13.48 -4.82 3.13
CA CYS A 165 -13.73 -3.81 4.15
C CYS A 165 -13.46 -2.37 3.67
N GLY A 166 -13.40 -2.15 2.36
CA GLY A 166 -13.42 -0.80 1.78
C GLY A 166 -12.14 0.01 1.95
N SER A 167 -10.97 -0.65 2.12
CA SER A 167 -9.70 0.08 2.09
C SER A 167 -9.39 0.57 0.68
N ALA A 168 -8.80 1.77 0.58
CA ALA A 168 -8.19 2.25 -0.65
C ALA A 168 -6.91 1.48 -1.01
N TRP A 169 -6.43 0.57 -0.15
CA TRP A 169 -5.22 -0.22 -0.40
C TRP A 169 -5.57 -1.68 -0.67
N TYR A 170 -4.72 -2.36 -1.44
CA TYR A 170 -4.84 -3.79 -1.73
C TYR A 170 -3.46 -4.38 -1.97
N VAL A 171 -3.34 -5.70 -1.90
CA VAL A 171 -2.08 -6.39 -2.23
C VAL A 171 -2.04 -6.59 -3.74
N ASP A 172 -0.90 -6.31 -4.40
CA ASP A 172 -0.80 -6.56 -5.84
C ASP A 172 -1.01 -8.02 -6.22
N GLY A 173 -1.28 -8.24 -7.52
CA GLY A 173 -1.49 -9.60 -8.05
C GLY A 173 -0.24 -10.49 -7.99
N GLU A 174 0.94 -9.90 -7.79
CA GLU A 174 2.20 -10.63 -7.57
C GLU A 174 2.49 -10.85 -6.08
N PHE A 175 1.66 -10.32 -5.20
CA PHE A 175 1.78 -10.40 -3.74
C PHE A 175 3.04 -9.74 -3.15
N ARG A 176 3.70 -8.83 -3.87
CA ARG A 176 4.98 -8.20 -3.51
C ARG A 176 4.86 -6.84 -2.83
N GLY A 177 3.68 -6.22 -2.81
CA GLY A 177 3.52 -4.94 -2.13
C GLY A 177 2.08 -4.48 -2.00
N LEU A 178 1.90 -3.37 -1.29
CA LEU A 178 0.62 -2.68 -1.20
C LEU A 178 0.50 -1.64 -2.33
N TYR A 179 -0.68 -1.62 -2.96
CA TYR A 179 -1.02 -0.69 -4.00
C TYR A 179 -2.28 0.06 -3.62
N ARG A 180 -2.29 1.35 -3.94
CA ARG A 180 -3.48 2.18 -3.81
C ARG A 180 -4.41 1.92 -4.98
N ARG A 181 -5.68 1.67 -4.69
CA ARG A 181 -6.79 1.69 -5.64
C ARG A 181 -6.87 3.09 -6.19
N VAL A 182 -6.48 3.23 -7.45
CA VAL A 182 -6.80 4.44 -8.19
C VAL A 182 -8.25 4.29 -8.60
N ASP A 183 -9.10 5.21 -8.11
CA ASP A 183 -10.49 5.35 -8.53
C ASP A 183 -10.58 5.14 -10.06
N PRO A 184 -11.50 4.30 -10.56
CA PRO A 184 -11.69 4.09 -12.00
C PRO A 184 -11.82 5.41 -12.76
N THR A 185 -12.45 6.41 -12.16
CA THR A 185 -12.62 7.77 -12.65
C THR A 185 -11.30 8.52 -12.71
N ALA A 186 -10.46 8.44 -11.68
CA ALA A 186 -9.12 9.02 -11.70
C ALA A 186 -8.21 8.34 -12.75
N THR A 187 -8.34 7.01 -12.89
CA THR A 187 -7.65 6.24 -13.93
C THR A 187 -8.12 6.65 -15.33
N GLN A 188 -9.42 6.82 -15.52
CA GLN A 188 -10.02 7.25 -16.78
C GLN A 188 -9.64 8.69 -17.14
N ALA A 189 -9.70 9.61 -16.16
CA ALA A 189 -9.27 10.99 -16.32
C ALA A 189 -7.78 11.08 -16.71
N TRP A 190 -6.93 10.27 -16.07
CA TRP A 190 -5.51 10.19 -16.43
C TRP A 190 -5.31 9.65 -17.85
N ARG A 191 -6.00 8.58 -18.23
CA ARG A 191 -5.94 8.03 -19.61
C ARG A 191 -6.39 9.06 -20.64
N GLN A 192 -7.47 9.77 -20.36
CA GLN A 192 -8.00 10.81 -21.23
C GLN A 192 -7.04 11.99 -21.35
N ALA A 193 -6.47 12.47 -20.25
CA ALA A 193 -5.47 13.53 -20.25
C ALA A 193 -4.23 13.15 -21.06
N ARG A 194 -3.76 11.90 -20.93
CA ARG A 194 -2.62 11.38 -21.69
C ARG A 194 -2.93 11.31 -23.19
N GLN A 195 -4.12 10.83 -23.56
CA GLN A 195 -4.55 10.79 -24.95
C GLN A 195 -4.65 12.19 -25.58
N CYS A 196 -5.21 13.16 -24.85
CA CYS A 196 -5.25 14.55 -25.30
C CYS A 196 -3.84 15.15 -25.48
N ALA A 197 -2.89 14.82 -24.60
CA ALA A 197 -1.50 15.27 -24.74
C ALA A 197 -0.82 14.69 -26.00
N ASP A 198 -1.03 13.40 -26.29
CA ASP A 198 -0.51 12.75 -27.49
C ASP A 198 -1.12 13.36 -28.77
N ASP A 199 -2.42 13.64 -28.76
CA ASP A 199 -3.11 14.25 -29.89
C ASP A 199 -2.68 15.70 -30.12
N ALA A 200 -2.44 16.47 -29.05
CA ALA A 200 -1.84 17.80 -29.13
C ALA A 200 -0.43 17.73 -29.75
N GLY A 201 0.39 16.77 -29.33
CA GLY A 201 1.72 16.51 -29.88
C GLY A 201 1.68 16.18 -31.38
N ARG A 202 0.75 15.31 -31.81
CA ARG A 202 0.54 14.95 -33.22
C ARG A 202 0.07 16.13 -34.07
N ASN A 203 -0.83 16.97 -33.54
CA ASN A 203 -1.29 18.17 -34.23
C ASN A 203 -0.17 19.21 -34.40
N LEU A 204 0.66 19.42 -33.37
CA LEU A 204 1.84 20.29 -33.43
C LEU A 204 2.87 19.79 -34.45
N ALA A 205 3.17 18.49 -34.45
CA ALA A 205 4.09 17.89 -35.42
C ALA A 205 3.56 18.05 -36.87
N SER A 206 2.26 17.88 -37.07
CA SER A 206 1.60 18.04 -38.37
C SER A 206 1.64 19.49 -38.88
N ARG A 207 1.42 20.46 -37.98
CA ARG A 207 1.55 21.89 -38.30
C ARG A 207 2.99 22.27 -38.64
N ARG A 208 3.99 21.77 -37.89
CA ARG A 208 5.40 21.98 -38.21
C ARG A 208 5.79 21.42 -39.58
N ARG A 209 5.24 20.26 -39.97
CA ARG A 209 5.47 19.67 -41.31
C ARG A 209 4.84 20.50 -42.43
N ARG A 210 3.64 21.06 -42.23
CA ARG A 210 3.01 21.97 -43.23
C ARG A 210 3.74 23.29 -43.36
N GLY A 211 4.13 23.92 -42.24
CA GLY A 211 4.86 25.18 -42.25
C GLY A 211 6.22 25.11 -42.96
N ARG A 212 6.84 23.93 -43.00
CA ARG A 212 8.13 23.73 -43.69
C ARG A 212 8.01 23.53 -45.20
N ARG A 213 6.80 23.31 -45.74
CA ARG A 213 6.54 23.19 -47.20
C ARG A 213 5.97 24.45 -47.83
N SER A 214 5.50 25.42 -47.04
CA SER A 214 5.15 26.75 -47.55
C SER A 214 6.35 27.68 -47.39
N THR A 215 7.42 27.37 -48.10
CA THR A 215 8.25 28.41 -48.70
C THR A 215 7.62 28.70 -50.07
N ASP A 216 6.34 29.10 -50.06
CA ASP A 216 5.84 29.86 -51.21
C ASP A 216 6.65 31.13 -51.21
N SER A 217 7.43 31.28 -52.28
CA SER A 217 8.27 32.41 -52.57
C SER A 217 7.54 33.69 -52.17
N ILE A 218 7.98 34.31 -51.07
CA ILE A 218 7.58 35.68 -50.73
C ILE A 218 8.09 36.51 -51.90
N GLN A 219 7.22 36.77 -52.88
CA GLN A 219 7.50 37.75 -53.91
C GLN A 219 7.54 39.09 -53.20
N ILE A 220 8.74 39.52 -52.84
CA ILE A 220 8.99 40.87 -52.35
C ILE A 220 8.63 41.78 -53.53
N PRO A 221 7.57 42.60 -53.43
CA PRO A 221 7.19 43.49 -54.52
C PRO A 221 8.36 44.44 -54.78
N ALA A 222 8.78 44.51 -56.05
CA ALA A 222 9.88 45.35 -56.49
C ALA A 222 9.61 46.81 -56.09
N LEU A 223 10.59 47.42 -55.41
CA LEU A 223 10.56 48.82 -55.00
C LEU A 223 10.39 49.70 -56.24
N ALA A 224 9.29 50.44 -56.32
CA ALA A 224 9.05 51.38 -57.40
C ALA A 224 10.08 52.53 -57.34
N THR A 225 10.88 52.67 -58.38
CA THR A 225 11.79 53.81 -58.57
C THR A 225 10.99 55.10 -58.78
N PRO A 226 11.33 56.19 -58.08
CA PRO A 226 10.61 57.46 -58.21
C PRO A 226 10.88 58.12 -59.58
N PRO A 227 9.88 58.82 -60.14
CA PRO A 227 10.02 59.55 -61.41
C PRO A 227 10.88 60.82 -61.24
N GLN A 228 11.61 61.15 -62.32
CA GLN A 228 12.51 62.31 -62.43
C GLN A 228 11.77 63.64 -62.54
#